data_AF-A0A8B6CBU7-F1
#
_entry.id   AF-A0A8B6CBU7-F1
#
_cell.length_a   1.000
_cell.length_b   1.000
_cell.length_c   1.000
_cell.angle_alpha   90.00
_cell.angle_beta   90.00
_cell.angle_gamma   90.00
#
_symmetry.space_group_name_H-M   'P 1'
#
loop_
_entity.id
_entity.type
_entity.pdbx_description
1 polymer ?
#
loop_
_entity_poly.entity_id
_entity_poly.type
_entity_poly.pdbx_seq_one_letter_code
_entity_poly.pdbx_strand_id
1 'polypeptide(L)'
;MFCTSCDARLHLADIESERRYGLGSILFIRCQNSVCSSLNDVKTGKRNNGTFDINSKLSLAMVHTGMGPVQINNLLATLNLPPVVSSTLKRREQKIDTTLETVAKKSCLEAQKEEIEKGNGKAKEKNITMMTSDVNFMPIKFRPIEDVILHFWKKSGVVSGSP
;
A
#
# COMPACT_ATOMS: atom_id res chain seq x y z
N MET A 1 19.97 4.08 -16.91
CA MET A 1 18.93 5.00 -17.41
C MET A 1 19.37 5.50 -18.77
N PHE A 2 18.51 5.33 -19.78
CA PHE A 2 18.86 5.56 -21.18
C PHE A 2 17.85 6.52 -21.81
N CYS A 3 18.32 7.29 -22.78
CA CYS A 3 17.49 8.20 -23.55
C CYS A 3 16.50 7.41 -24.39
N THR A 4 15.21 7.80 -24.35
CA THR A 4 14.15 7.12 -25.10
C THR A 4 14.27 7.29 -26.62
N SER A 5 15.03 8.28 -27.07
CA SER A 5 15.15 8.61 -28.49
C SER A 5 16.40 8.04 -29.16
N CYS A 6 17.49 7.82 -28.41
CA CYS A 6 18.77 7.41 -28.99
C CYS A 6 19.56 6.38 -28.16
N ASP A 7 18.97 5.87 -27.08
CA ASP A 7 19.59 4.88 -26.16
C ASP A 7 20.93 5.30 -25.54
N ALA A 8 21.33 6.57 -25.68
CA ALA A 8 22.49 7.11 -24.99
C ALA A 8 22.27 7.10 -23.46
N ARG A 9 23.36 6.95 -22.71
CA ARG A 9 23.32 6.99 -21.24
C ARG A 9 22.93 8.40 -20.76
N LEU A 10 21.96 8.46 -19.86
CA LEU A 10 21.59 9.68 -19.17
C LEU A 10 22.38 9.79 -17.86
N HIS A 11 22.92 10.98 -17.56
CA HIS A 11 23.58 11.25 -16.29
C HIS A 11 22.69 12.06 -15.37
N LEU A 12 22.80 11.80 -14.06
CA LEU A 12 22.07 12.55 -13.04
C LEU A 12 22.58 13.99 -12.89
N ALA A 13 23.80 14.28 -13.34
CA ALA A 13 24.33 15.65 -13.36
C ALA A 13 23.56 16.55 -14.35
N ASP A 14 22.91 15.96 -15.36
CA ASP A 14 22.20 16.67 -16.43
C ASP A 14 20.70 16.84 -16.13
N ILE A 15 20.32 16.79 -14.86
CA ILE A 15 18.95 17.09 -14.42
C ILE A 15 18.70 18.58 -14.61
N GLU A 16 17.76 18.92 -15.48
CA GLU A 16 17.30 20.31 -15.65
C GLU A 16 16.29 20.70 -14.58
N SER A 17 15.42 19.77 -14.20
CA SER A 17 14.40 20.01 -13.19
C SER A 17 13.89 18.72 -12.55
N GLU A 18 13.37 18.87 -11.33
CA GLU A 18 12.67 17.81 -10.59
C GLU A 18 11.23 18.25 -10.32
N ARG A 19 10.26 17.38 -10.60
CA ARG A 19 8.88 17.53 -10.08
C ARG A 19 8.59 16.48 -9.02
N ARG A 20 8.35 16.95 -7.80
CA ARG A 20 8.06 16.10 -6.64
C ARG A 20 6.55 15.86 -6.50
N TYR A 21 6.19 14.63 -6.15
CA TYR A 21 4.83 14.17 -5.90
C TYR A 21 4.83 13.37 -4.59
N GLY A 22 4.89 14.06 -3.46
CA GLY A 22 5.10 13.43 -2.15
C GLY A 22 6.51 12.90 -2.02
N LEU A 23 6.67 11.60 -1.71
CA LEU A 23 7.97 10.94 -1.59
C LEU A 23 8.56 10.45 -2.92
N GLY A 24 7.82 10.53 -4.03
CA GLY A 24 8.31 10.18 -5.36
C GLY A 24 8.50 11.40 -6.26
N SER A 25 9.37 11.29 -7.25
CA SER A 25 9.74 12.39 -8.13
C SER A 25 9.84 11.95 -9.60
N ILE A 26 9.66 12.91 -10.49
CA ILE A 26 10.00 12.79 -11.91
C ILE A 26 11.17 13.74 -12.17
N LEU A 27 12.28 13.18 -12.64
CA LEU A 27 13.49 13.91 -13.03
C LEU A 27 13.43 14.18 -14.54
N PHE A 28 13.61 15.42 -14.93
CA PHE A 28 13.70 15.83 -16.33
C PHE A 28 15.17 15.98 -16.69
N ILE A 29 15.67 15.06 -17.50
CA ILE A 29 17.11 14.93 -17.80
C ILE A 29 17.34 15.12 -19.28
N ARG A 30 18.19 16.09 -19.63
CA ARG A 30 18.55 16.31 -21.03
C ARG A 30 19.58 15.30 -21.47
N CYS A 31 19.37 14.71 -22.64
CA CYS A 31 20.37 13.86 -23.28
C CYS A 31 21.57 14.70 -23.74
N GLN A 32 22.78 14.32 -23.32
CA GLN A 32 24.02 15.00 -23.72
C GLN A 32 24.55 14.60 -25.11
N ASN A 33 23.87 13.67 -25.80
CA ASN A 33 24.20 13.38 -27.19
C ASN A 33 23.87 14.60 -28.06
N SER A 34 24.88 15.17 -28.71
CA SER A 34 24.81 16.42 -29.47
C SER A 34 23.72 16.42 -30.54
N VAL A 35 23.41 15.25 -31.13
CA VAL A 35 22.37 15.11 -32.15
C VAL A 35 20.97 15.00 -31.55
N CYS A 36 20.83 14.40 -30.36
CA CYS A 36 19.52 14.06 -29.79
C CYS A 36 18.96 15.20 -28.93
N SER A 37 19.71 15.65 -27.93
CA SER A 37 19.32 16.72 -26.99
C SER A 37 17.91 16.62 -26.39
N SER A 38 17.29 15.43 -26.39
CA SER A 38 15.90 15.25 -25.94
C SER A 38 15.79 15.27 -24.41
N LEU A 39 14.67 15.81 -23.91
CA LEU A 39 14.36 15.85 -22.49
C LEU A 39 13.62 14.58 -22.07
N ASN A 40 14.18 13.82 -21.15
CA ASN A 40 13.68 12.51 -20.74
C ASN A 40 13.03 12.59 -19.35
N ASP A 41 11.86 11.96 -19.17
CA ASP A 41 11.10 11.93 -17.92
C ASP A 41 11.38 10.66 -17.09
N VAL A 42 12.42 10.71 -16.27
CA VAL A 42 12.87 9.58 -15.46
C VAL A 42 12.12 9.56 -14.12
N LYS A 43 11.31 8.52 -13.92
CA LYS A 43 10.50 8.33 -12.70
C LYS A 43 11.35 7.64 -11.62
N THR A 44 11.36 8.16 -10.39
CA THR A 44 12.17 7.60 -9.29
C THR A 44 11.58 6.34 -8.66
N GLY A 45 10.39 5.92 -9.10
CA GLY A 45 9.75 4.70 -8.61
C GLY A 45 8.49 4.32 -9.39
N LYS A 46 7.87 3.22 -8.99
CA LYS A 46 6.63 2.72 -9.60
C LYS A 46 5.49 3.70 -9.41
N ARG A 47 4.78 3.98 -10.50
CA ARG A 47 3.68 4.94 -10.55
C ARG A 47 2.42 4.26 -11.12
N ASN A 48 1.34 4.25 -10.34
CA ASN A 48 0.04 3.70 -10.73
C ASN A 48 -1.03 4.80 -10.65
N ASN A 49 -1.92 4.88 -11.65
CA ASN A 49 -3.04 5.84 -11.71
C ASN A 49 -2.66 7.27 -11.28
N GLY A 50 -1.54 7.78 -11.79
CA GLY A 50 -1.08 9.14 -11.54
C GLY A 50 -0.45 9.40 -10.16
N THR A 51 -0.14 8.36 -9.37
CA THR A 51 0.57 8.49 -8.08
C THR A 51 1.74 7.53 -7.98
N PHE A 52 2.77 7.90 -7.21
CA PHE A 52 3.79 6.96 -6.79
C PHE A 52 3.27 6.01 -5.72
N ASP A 53 3.64 4.74 -5.82
CA ASP A 53 3.24 3.69 -4.87
C ASP A 53 3.77 3.95 -3.47
N ILE A 54 4.94 4.60 -3.37
CA ILE A 54 5.55 4.99 -2.09
C ILE A 54 4.63 5.89 -1.25
N ASN A 55 3.80 6.73 -1.87
CA ASN A 55 2.85 7.57 -1.15
C ASN A 55 1.73 6.74 -0.52
N SER A 56 1.25 5.71 -1.22
CA SER A 56 0.24 4.79 -0.68
C SER A 56 0.82 3.94 0.45
N LYS A 57 2.08 3.52 0.32
CA LYS A 57 2.80 2.79 1.38
C LYS A 57 3.01 3.66 2.62
N LEU A 58 3.37 4.93 2.44
CA LEU A 58 3.48 5.88 3.55
C LEU A 58 2.15 6.03 4.29
N SER A 59 1.04 6.20 3.55
CA SER A 59 -0.28 6.31 4.17
C SER A 59 -0.76 5.01 4.83
N LEU A 60 -0.40 3.85 4.28
CA LEU A 60 -0.64 2.58 4.96
C LEU A 60 0.16 2.49 6.26
N ALA A 61 1.43 2.91 6.24
CA ALA A 61 2.25 2.97 7.44
C ALA A 61 1.64 3.92 8.49
N MET A 62 1.15 5.10 8.08
CA MET A 62 0.42 6.03 8.95
C MET A 62 -0.76 5.36 9.65
N VAL A 63 -1.61 4.66 8.89
CA VAL A 63 -2.78 3.97 9.45
C VAL A 63 -2.35 2.82 10.37
N HIS A 64 -1.33 2.05 9.98
CA HIS A 64 -0.85 0.92 10.75
C HIS A 64 -0.21 1.33 12.08
N THR A 65 0.56 2.41 12.10
CA THR A 65 1.27 2.90 13.30
C THR A 65 0.45 3.92 14.10
N GLY A 66 -0.73 4.31 13.62
CA GLY A 66 -1.53 5.37 14.23
C GLY A 66 -0.88 6.75 14.16
N MET A 67 0.00 6.99 13.18
CA MET A 67 0.72 8.26 13.04
C MET A 67 -0.05 9.27 12.20
N GLY A 68 -0.20 10.48 12.72
CA GLY A 68 -0.77 11.60 11.99
C GLY A 68 0.24 12.28 11.02
N PRO A 69 -0.23 13.15 10.11
CA PRO A 69 0.61 13.86 9.14
C PRO A 69 1.77 14.65 9.77
N VAL A 70 1.55 15.25 10.94
CA VAL A 70 2.58 16.02 11.66
C VAL A 70 3.71 15.11 12.15
N GLN A 71 3.35 13.98 12.76
CA GLN A 71 4.33 13.01 13.28
C GLN A 71 5.17 12.42 12.14
N ILE A 72 4.55 12.13 10.99
CA ILE A 72 5.28 11.69 9.80
C ILE A 72 6.20 12.77 9.25
N ASN A 73 5.75 14.01 9.14
CA ASN A 73 6.61 15.07 8.62
C ASN A 73 7.79 15.34 9.56
N ASN A 74 7.60 15.23 10.88
CA ASN A 74 8.70 15.29 11.85
C ASN A 74 9.67 14.12 11.67
N LEU A 75 9.16 12.90 11.49
CA LEU A 75 9.99 11.72 11.18
C LEU A 75 10.81 11.92 9.89
N LEU A 76 10.17 12.40 8.82
CA LEU A 76 10.84 12.68 7.55
C LEU A 76 11.92 13.75 7.72
N ALA A 77 11.63 14.82 8.48
CA ALA A 77 12.60 15.87 8.77
C ALA A 77 13.82 15.33 9.53
N THR A 78 13.64 14.46 10.52
CA THR A 78 14.74 13.79 11.25
C THR A 78 15.62 12.95 10.32
N LEU A 79 15.05 12.38 9.25
CA LEU A 79 15.76 11.61 8.24
C LEU A 79 16.34 12.47 7.10
N ASN A 80 16.29 13.79 7.19
CA ASN A 80 16.64 14.73 6.12
C ASN A 80 15.86 14.49 4.81
N LEU A 81 14.63 14.02 4.91
CA LEU A 81 13.71 13.82 3.80
C LEU A 81 12.73 15.01 3.70
N PRO A 82 12.27 15.36 2.47
CA PRO A 82 11.31 16.44 2.30
C PRO A 82 9.97 16.13 3.00
N PRO A 83 9.29 17.14 3.55
CA PRO A 83 7.95 16.95 4.08
C PRO A 83 6.95 16.72 2.94
N VAL A 84 5.89 15.96 3.24
CA VAL A 84 4.77 15.76 2.33
C VAL A 84 3.61 16.66 2.75
N VAL A 85 2.94 17.27 1.77
CA VAL A 85 1.79 18.15 2.02
C VAL A 85 0.67 17.36 2.71
N SER A 86 0.16 17.90 3.81
CA SER A 86 -0.85 17.24 4.66
C SER A 86 -2.12 16.87 3.90
N SER A 87 -2.56 17.69 2.93
CA SER A 87 -3.72 17.38 2.07
C SER A 87 -3.49 16.13 1.22
N THR A 88 -2.26 15.90 0.75
CA THR A 88 -1.89 14.71 0.00
C THR A 88 -1.92 13.48 0.90
N LEU A 89 -1.37 13.59 2.12
CA LEU A 89 -1.40 12.50 3.10
C LEU A 89 -2.83 12.10 3.47
N LYS A 90 -3.68 13.07 3.84
CA LYS A 90 -5.10 12.83 4.18
C LYS A 90 -5.88 12.16 3.05
N ARG A 91 -5.72 12.63 1.81
CA ARG A 91 -6.38 12.03 0.64
C ARG A 91 -5.97 10.58 0.43
N ARG A 92 -4.71 10.25 0.71
CA ARG A 92 -4.18 8.89 0.56
C ARG A 92 -4.61 7.99 1.71
N GLU A 93 -4.58 8.50 2.93
CA GLU A 93 -5.10 7.86 4.13
C GLU A 93 -6.56 7.44 3.95
N GLN A 94 -7.44 8.33 3.52
CA GLN A 94 -8.85 8.01 3.24
C GLN A 94 -9.03 6.90 2.19
N LYS A 95 -8.18 6.89 1.16
CA LYS A 95 -8.21 5.83 0.15
C LYS A 95 -7.76 4.49 0.73
N ILE A 96 -6.75 4.48 1.59
CA ILE A 96 -6.29 3.27 2.26
C ILE A 96 -7.36 2.78 3.24
N ASP A 97 -7.94 3.67 4.03
CA ASP A 97 -8.97 3.36 5.03
C ASP A 97 -10.19 2.69 4.41
N THR A 98 -10.74 3.28 3.34
CA THR A 98 -11.84 2.66 2.58
C THR A 98 -11.46 1.28 2.02
N THR A 99 -10.24 1.12 1.50
CA THR A 99 -9.80 -0.21 1.03
C THR A 99 -9.64 -1.21 2.17
N LEU A 100 -9.10 -0.78 3.32
CA LEU A 100 -8.89 -1.60 4.50
C LEU A 100 -10.21 -2.09 5.06
N GLU A 101 -11.20 -1.20 5.17
CA GLU A 101 -12.56 -1.53 5.61
C GLU A 101 -13.20 -2.59 4.68
N THR A 102 -13.07 -2.43 3.35
CA THR A 102 -13.63 -3.42 2.42
C THR A 102 -12.97 -4.79 2.54
N VAL A 103 -11.65 -4.84 2.79
CA VAL A 103 -10.91 -6.10 2.97
C VAL A 103 -11.29 -6.74 4.30
N ALA A 104 -11.39 -5.96 5.37
CA ALA A 104 -11.85 -6.43 6.67
C ALA A 104 -13.26 -7.04 6.59
N LYS A 105 -14.22 -6.34 5.96
CA LYS A 105 -15.58 -6.85 5.75
C LYS A 105 -15.58 -8.17 4.97
N LYS A 106 -14.82 -8.25 3.87
CA LYS A 106 -14.72 -9.49 3.09
C LYS A 106 -14.13 -10.63 3.90
N SER A 107 -13.06 -10.37 4.66
CA SER A 107 -12.45 -11.38 5.52
C SER A 107 -13.43 -11.89 6.58
N CYS A 108 -14.21 -11.00 7.21
CA CYS A 108 -15.22 -11.41 8.18
C CYS A 108 -16.34 -12.25 7.53
N LEU A 109 -16.80 -11.87 6.33
CA LEU A 109 -17.81 -12.63 5.59
C LEU A 109 -17.31 -14.00 5.14
N GLU A 110 -16.06 -14.10 4.70
CA GLU A 110 -15.44 -15.37 4.33
C GLU A 110 -15.31 -16.30 5.54
N ALA A 111 -14.81 -15.78 6.66
CA ALA A 111 -14.72 -16.55 7.90
C ALA A 111 -16.11 -17.01 8.38
N GLN A 112 -17.12 -16.13 8.30
CA GLN A 112 -18.49 -16.48 8.67
C GLN A 112 -19.06 -17.63 7.80
N LYS A 113 -18.81 -17.60 6.49
CA LYS A 113 -19.23 -18.68 5.58
C LYS A 113 -18.53 -20.00 5.91
N GLU A 114 -17.23 -19.95 6.18
CA GLU A 114 -16.44 -21.12 6.55
C GLU A 114 -16.96 -21.77 7.85
N GLU A 115 -17.34 -20.97 8.85
CA GLU A 115 -17.94 -21.46 10.09
C GLU A 115 -19.31 -22.14 9.85
N ILE A 116 -20.16 -21.57 8.99
CA ILE A 116 -21.47 -22.15 8.64
C ILE A 116 -21.31 -23.49 7.90
N GLU A 117 -20.39 -23.55 6.93
CA GLU A 117 -20.12 -24.78 6.16
C GLU A 117 -19.60 -25.91 7.06
N LYS A 118 -18.71 -25.60 8.00
CA LYS A 118 -18.20 -26.56 8.99
C LYS A 118 -19.25 -26.94 10.04
N GLY A 119 -20.16 -26.02 10.40
CA GLY A 119 -21.26 -26.27 11.33
C GLY A 119 -22.32 -27.22 10.79
N ASN A 120 -22.66 -27.12 9.49
CA ASN A 120 -23.67 -27.98 8.85
C ASN A 120 -23.23 -29.45 8.67
N GLY A 121 -21.95 -29.76 8.84
CA GLY A 121 -21.42 -31.13 8.90
C GLY A 121 -21.72 -31.89 10.21
N LYS A 122 -22.37 -31.26 11.20
CA LYS A 122 -22.68 -31.87 12.51
C LYS A 122 -24.16 -31.88 12.89
N ALA A 123 -25.07 -31.79 11.93
CA ALA A 123 -26.51 -31.96 12.18
C ALA A 123 -26.92 -33.45 12.09
N LYS A 124 -26.43 -34.29 13.02
CA LYS A 124 -27.16 -35.49 13.47
C LYS A 124 -27.00 -35.65 14.98
N GLU A 125 -28.13 -35.38 15.63
CA GLU A 125 -28.54 -35.72 17.00
C GLU A 125 -27.66 -35.22 18.17
N LYS A 126 -28.22 -34.28 18.94
CA LYS A 126 -28.63 -34.57 20.32
C LYS A 126 -29.58 -33.50 20.86
N ASN A 127 -30.57 -34.00 21.60
CA ASN A 127 -31.69 -33.30 22.21
C ASN A 127 -31.30 -32.14 23.13
N ILE A 128 -32.24 -31.21 23.24
CA ILE A 128 -32.25 -30.03 24.11
C ILE A 128 -31.98 -30.41 25.57
N THR A 129 -31.02 -29.75 26.20
CA THR A 129 -31.13 -29.31 27.60
C THR A 129 -30.34 -28.01 27.76
N MET A 130 -31.03 -26.92 28.08
CA MET A 130 -30.39 -25.69 28.56
C MET A 130 -29.73 -25.99 29.90
N MET A 131 -28.43 -25.78 30.04
CA MET A 131 -27.78 -25.21 31.23
C MET A 131 -26.45 -24.57 30.85
N THR A 132 -26.10 -23.58 31.64
CA THR A 132 -25.11 -22.52 31.49
C THR A 132 -23.66 -22.99 31.39
N SER A 133 -22.82 -22.02 31.00
CA SER A 133 -21.34 -21.97 31.10
C SER A 133 -20.59 -23.03 30.30
N ASP A 134 -20.19 -22.64 29.09
CA ASP A 134 -18.78 -22.61 28.67
C ASP A 134 -18.73 -22.06 27.25
N VAL A 135 -18.65 -20.73 27.14
CA VAL A 135 -18.27 -20.10 25.88
C VAL A 135 -16.80 -20.44 25.71
N ASN A 136 -16.53 -21.61 25.12
CA ASN A 136 -15.25 -21.88 24.48
C ASN A 136 -15.13 -20.86 23.34
N PHE A 137 -14.61 -19.69 23.70
CA PHE A 137 -14.16 -18.68 22.78
C PHE A 137 -12.99 -19.30 22.01
N MET A 138 -13.31 -20.05 20.95
CA MET A 138 -12.31 -20.32 19.92
C MET A 138 -11.80 -18.95 19.50
N PRO A 139 -10.48 -18.71 19.58
CA PRO A 139 -9.96 -17.42 19.21
C PRO A 139 -10.35 -17.22 17.75
N ILE A 140 -11.20 -16.21 17.50
CA ILE A 140 -11.34 -15.63 16.18
C ILE A 140 -9.90 -15.37 15.76
N LYS A 141 -9.38 -16.15 14.81
CA LYS A 141 -8.08 -15.89 14.21
C LYS A 141 -8.26 -14.56 13.48
N PHE A 142 -8.06 -13.46 14.20
CA PHE A 142 -7.76 -12.18 13.59
C PHE A 142 -6.60 -12.48 12.66
N ARG A 143 -6.88 -12.48 11.35
CA ARG A 143 -5.79 -12.50 10.37
C ARG A 143 -4.92 -11.29 10.74
N PRO A 144 -3.65 -11.50 11.12
CA PRO A 144 -2.80 -10.41 11.56
C PRO A 144 -2.83 -9.33 10.48
N ILE A 145 -2.69 -8.05 10.87
CA ILE A 145 -2.65 -6.93 9.91
C ILE A 145 -1.63 -7.21 8.79
N GLU A 146 -0.58 -7.99 9.09
CA GLU A 146 0.37 -8.54 8.13
C GLU A 146 -0.27 -9.27 6.94
N ASP A 147 -1.30 -10.10 7.15
CA ASP A 147 -2.03 -10.81 6.07
C ASP A 147 -2.90 -9.86 5.26
N VAL A 148 -3.49 -8.85 5.90
CA VAL A 148 -4.28 -7.80 5.23
C VAL A 148 -3.37 -6.91 4.38
N ILE A 149 -2.20 -6.58 4.90
CA ILE A 149 -1.12 -5.92 4.18
C ILE A 149 -0.67 -6.82 3.02
N LEU A 150 -0.39 -8.10 3.23
CA LEU A 150 0.01 -9.02 2.15
C LEU A 150 -1.05 -9.09 1.04
N HIS A 151 -2.33 -9.18 1.41
CA HIS A 151 -3.44 -9.19 0.46
C HIS A 151 -3.60 -7.86 -0.28
N PHE A 152 -3.37 -6.73 0.39
CA PHE A 152 -3.32 -5.40 -0.24
C PHE A 152 -2.15 -5.29 -1.24
N TRP A 153 -0.97 -5.77 -0.86
CA TRP A 153 0.24 -5.77 -1.68
C TRP A 153 0.10 -6.69 -2.92
N LYS A 154 -0.56 -7.84 -2.76
CA LYS A 154 -0.87 -8.78 -3.85
C LYS A 154 -1.88 -8.18 -4.83
N LYS A 155 -2.94 -7.54 -4.32
CA LYS A 155 -3.96 -6.88 -5.15
C LYS A 155 -3.49 -5.59 -5.82
N SER A 156 -2.50 -4.91 -5.24
CA SER A 156 -1.86 -3.72 -5.81
C SER A 156 -0.72 -4.06 -6.79
N GLY A 157 -0.46 -5.35 -7.04
CA GLY A 157 0.58 -5.81 -7.96
C GLY A 157 2.00 -5.47 -7.51
N VAL A 158 2.24 -5.39 -6.20
CA VAL A 158 3.54 -5.02 -5.62
C VAL A 158 4.38 -6.25 -5.23
N VAL A 159 3.76 -7.42 -5.07
CA VAL A 159 4.47 -8.69 -4.80
C VAL A 159 4.15 -9.68 -5.93
N SER A 160 5.16 -10.05 -6.70
CA SER A 160 5.11 -11.17 -7.65
C SER A 160 5.57 -12.44 -6.93
N GLY A 161 4.62 -13.27 -6.52
CA GLY A 161 4.90 -14.56 -5.88
C GLY A 161 3.62 -15.33 -5.54
N SER A 162 3.44 -16.48 -6.21
CA SER A 162 2.54 -17.56 -5.83
C SER A 162 3.15 -18.34 -4.64
N PRO A 163 2.34 -19.05 -3.82
CA PRO A 163 2.82 -19.78 -2.64
C PRO A 163 3.87 -20.84 -2.97
#